data_AF-A0A418LWH5-F1
#
_entry.id   AF-A0A418LWH5-F1
#
_cell.length_a   1.000
_cell.length_b   1.000
_cell.length_c   1.000
_cell.angle_alpha   90.00
_cell.angle_beta   90.00
_cell.angle_gamma   90.00
#
_symmetry.space_group_name_H-M   'P 1'
#
loop_
_entity.id
_entity.type
_entity.pdbx_description
1 polymer ?
#
loop_
_entity_poly.entity_id
_entity_poly.type
_entity_poly.pdbx_seq_one_letter_code
_entity_poly.pdbx_strand_id
1 'polypeptide(L)'
;MTKRSILFILVNTSLLLAFCRPEPQSLSVETPPKLSDRQLFDKVQEAAFRYFWDFGHPVSGLVPERTKTPEVVTSGGSGFGISAIVVATERGWIKRDEAVARLLTMAKFLEKADRFHGAWSHWLDGKTGKAIPFSQKDNGGDLVETSYLVNGLLIAQQYFTQNNPAETELRDRIQKLWETVEWDWYVHDGLLHWHWSPNYEWAMNMPIRGYNECLITYVLAVASPTHGINPDVYQKTWKNSPNYLNGKAYLGYTLPLGFPYGGPLFFTHYSYLGLDPRQVQDNVTNYWNLNVKHTLINRAYCVYEAPKDHQYSAENWGLTASDDFNFYGAHQPTEDNSTISPTAALSAFPYTPYYSMQAMRFFYNELGDRLWKEYGFTDAFSLKKNWFSPQYLAIDQGPIVIMMENYRTGLCWDLFMKLPVVKTALSKMRLDQVNYPTGFHLAIPNVKTGQYDVLKHPHLDQYPIHVYLNQAGPVNLDLLKPDGTVAKRIVSGKSMPAGAQRLTFDAPAGQYQLRLKAPDQTTTLAVTLH
;
A
#
# COMPACT_ATOMS: atom_id res chain seq x y z
N MET A 1 -73.93 42.46 -46.63
CA MET A 1 -72.51 42.73 -46.96
C MET A 1 -71.79 41.41 -46.96
N THR A 2 -71.20 41.08 -48.09
CA THR A 2 -71.17 39.72 -48.64
C THR A 2 -69.75 39.24 -48.87
N LYS A 3 -69.54 37.95 -48.59
CA LYS A 3 -68.43 37.06 -48.95
C LYS A 3 -67.68 37.44 -50.24
N ARG A 4 -66.36 37.18 -50.29
CA ARG A 4 -65.76 36.21 -51.24
C ARG A 4 -64.25 36.02 -51.05
N SER A 5 -63.85 34.78 -51.32
CA SER A 5 -62.53 34.15 -51.28
C SER A 5 -61.54 34.69 -52.33
N ILE A 6 -60.23 34.61 -52.05
CA ILE A 6 -59.18 34.43 -53.07
C ILE A 6 -58.13 33.44 -52.53
N LEU A 7 -57.80 32.47 -53.37
CA LEU A 7 -56.81 31.41 -53.23
C LEU A 7 -55.41 31.95 -53.56
N PHE A 8 -54.38 31.66 -52.74
CA PHE A 8 -52.98 31.85 -53.11
C PHE A 8 -52.17 30.59 -52.80
N ILE A 9 -51.47 30.11 -53.84
CA ILE A 9 -50.54 28.99 -53.84
C ILE A 9 -49.21 29.47 -53.26
N LEU A 10 -48.70 28.79 -52.24
CA LEU A 10 -47.35 29.01 -51.68
C LEU A 10 -46.50 27.77 -51.93
N VAL A 11 -45.49 27.93 -52.79
CA VAL A 11 -44.46 26.95 -53.13
C VAL A 11 -43.51 26.84 -51.94
N ASN A 12 -43.33 25.63 -51.43
CA ASN A 12 -42.53 25.32 -50.26
C ASN A 12 -41.15 24.80 -50.71
N THR A 13 -40.13 25.67 -50.69
CA THR A 13 -38.73 25.30 -50.91
C THR A 13 -38.08 24.94 -49.57
N SER A 14 -37.96 23.65 -49.29
CA SER A 14 -37.20 23.12 -48.15
C SER A 14 -35.71 23.07 -48.49
N LEU A 15 -34.93 23.97 -47.89
CA LEU A 15 -33.47 23.96 -47.93
C LEU A 15 -32.97 22.95 -46.88
N LEU A 16 -32.43 21.81 -47.34
CA LEU A 16 -31.71 20.86 -46.49
C LEU A 16 -30.34 21.45 -46.14
N LEU A 17 -30.22 22.02 -44.94
CA LEU A 17 -28.94 22.28 -44.29
C LEU A 17 -28.41 20.97 -43.72
N ALA A 18 -27.43 20.37 -44.40
CA ALA A 18 -26.65 19.26 -43.87
C ALA A 18 -25.84 19.74 -42.67
N PHE A 19 -26.31 19.44 -41.45
CA PHE A 19 -25.48 19.51 -40.26
C PHE A 19 -24.43 18.40 -40.35
N CYS A 20 -23.21 18.76 -40.72
CA CYS A 20 -22.06 17.89 -40.56
C CYS A 20 -21.85 17.66 -39.06
N ARG A 21 -22.26 16.48 -38.56
CA ARG A 21 -21.84 16.03 -37.23
C ARG A 21 -20.32 15.90 -37.26
N PRO A 22 -19.56 16.44 -36.30
CA PRO A 22 -18.16 16.09 -36.19
C PRO A 22 -18.09 14.57 -35.95
N GLU A 23 -17.32 13.88 -36.78
CA GLU A 23 -16.95 12.48 -36.51
C GLU A 23 -16.32 12.44 -35.10
N PRO A 24 -16.64 11.42 -34.27
CA PRO A 24 -15.88 11.21 -33.06
C PRO A 24 -14.42 11.00 -33.47
N GLN A 25 -13.55 11.94 -33.11
CA GLN A 25 -12.11 11.73 -33.21
C GLN A 25 -11.81 10.46 -32.44
N SER A 26 -11.40 9.41 -33.15
CA SER A 26 -10.71 8.28 -32.53
C SER A 26 -9.44 8.86 -31.92
N LEU A 27 -9.45 9.13 -30.63
CA LEU A 27 -8.24 9.36 -29.87
C LEU A 27 -7.44 8.07 -30.00
N SER A 28 -6.47 8.06 -30.92
CA SER A 28 -5.48 7.00 -31.00
C SER A 28 -4.75 7.01 -29.66
N VAL A 29 -4.98 5.99 -28.84
CA VAL A 29 -4.19 5.77 -27.63
C VAL A 29 -2.74 5.67 -28.08
N GLU A 30 -1.90 6.63 -27.68
CA GLU A 30 -0.49 6.56 -27.98
C GLU A 30 0.11 5.49 -27.07
N THR A 31 0.26 4.28 -27.61
CA THR A 31 0.76 3.14 -26.85
C THR A 31 2.22 3.40 -26.48
N PRO A 32 2.57 3.46 -25.18
CA PRO A 32 3.95 3.66 -24.80
C PRO A 32 4.83 2.51 -25.28
N PRO A 33 6.14 2.72 -25.48
CA PRO A 33 7.04 1.64 -25.87
C PRO A 33 7.00 0.53 -24.84
N LYS A 34 6.87 -0.73 -25.29
CA LYS A 34 6.83 -1.89 -24.41
C LYS A 34 8.17 -2.03 -23.68
N LEU A 35 8.12 -1.92 -22.35
CA LEU A 35 9.30 -2.01 -21.48
C LEU A 35 9.52 -3.43 -20.98
N SER A 36 10.77 -3.79 -20.71
CA SER A 36 11.05 -4.98 -19.90
C SER A 36 10.50 -4.79 -18.49
N ASP A 37 10.27 -5.89 -17.78
CA ASP A 37 9.81 -5.88 -16.40
C ASP A 37 10.65 -4.99 -15.50
N ARG A 38 11.98 -5.07 -15.61
CA ARG A 38 12.90 -4.23 -14.85
C ARG A 38 12.70 -2.75 -15.16
N GLN A 39 12.67 -2.40 -16.44
CA GLN A 39 12.50 -1.01 -16.88
C GLN A 39 11.13 -0.45 -16.47
N LEU A 40 10.06 -1.24 -16.60
CA LEU A 40 8.73 -0.84 -16.19
C LEU A 40 8.65 -0.64 -14.68
N PHE A 41 9.20 -1.58 -13.91
CA PHE A 41 9.23 -1.49 -12.45
C PHE A 41 9.96 -0.23 -11.98
N ASP A 42 11.17 0.03 -12.50
CA ASP A 42 11.95 1.22 -12.16
C ASP A 42 11.19 2.50 -12.56
N LYS A 43 10.61 2.54 -13.77
CA LYS A 43 9.87 3.71 -14.27
C LYS A 43 8.62 4.02 -13.45
N VAL A 44 7.83 3.01 -13.09
CA VAL A 44 6.61 3.17 -12.28
C VAL A 44 6.97 3.69 -10.89
N GLN A 45 7.97 3.10 -10.25
CA GLN A 45 8.36 3.49 -8.91
C GLN A 45 8.95 4.91 -8.87
N GLU A 46 9.82 5.26 -9.82
CA GLU A 46 10.43 6.59 -9.92
C GLU A 46 9.38 7.67 -10.26
N ALA A 47 8.46 7.40 -11.19
CA ALA A 47 7.39 8.34 -11.53
C ALA A 47 6.46 8.60 -10.34
N ALA A 48 6.08 7.55 -9.59
CA ALA A 48 5.28 7.72 -8.37
C ALA A 48 6.03 8.53 -7.30
N PHE A 49 7.35 8.33 -7.16
CA PHE A 49 8.18 9.13 -6.24
C PHE A 49 8.16 10.63 -6.57
N ARG A 50 8.12 11.00 -7.86
CA ARG A 50 8.10 12.41 -8.27
C ARG A 50 6.90 13.19 -7.73
N TYR A 51 5.78 12.54 -7.37
CA TYR A 51 4.69 13.19 -6.64
C TYR A 51 5.16 13.82 -5.31
N PHE A 52 6.04 13.13 -4.58
CA PHE A 52 6.55 13.58 -3.28
C PHE A 52 7.70 14.58 -3.41
N TRP A 53 8.41 14.54 -4.53
CA TRP A 53 9.61 15.35 -4.74
C TRP A 53 9.33 16.63 -5.52
N ASP A 54 8.76 16.50 -6.72
CA ASP A 54 8.50 17.59 -7.66
C ASP A 54 7.22 18.34 -7.26
N PHE A 55 6.18 17.61 -6.79
CA PHE A 55 4.89 18.17 -6.37
C PHE A 55 4.78 18.39 -4.85
N GLY A 56 5.86 18.17 -4.09
CA GLY A 56 5.92 18.50 -2.68
C GLY A 56 5.70 20.01 -2.44
N HIS A 57 5.00 20.37 -1.39
CA HIS A 57 4.62 21.76 -1.14
C HIS A 57 5.88 22.64 -0.97
N PRO A 58 6.00 23.78 -1.69
CA PRO A 58 7.27 24.50 -1.83
C PRO A 58 7.77 25.14 -0.54
N VAL A 59 6.90 25.41 0.43
CA VAL A 59 7.27 26.05 1.71
C VAL A 59 7.62 25.01 2.77
N SER A 60 6.79 23.97 2.92
CA SER A 60 6.90 23.00 4.01
C SER A 60 7.69 21.76 3.62
N GLY A 61 7.80 21.46 2.32
CA GLY A 61 8.25 20.16 1.82
C GLY A 61 7.29 19.01 2.15
N LEU A 62 6.19 19.27 2.86
CA LEU A 62 5.13 18.30 3.13
C LEU A 62 4.33 18.01 1.86
N VAL A 63 3.57 16.93 1.88
CA VAL A 63 2.97 16.36 0.69
C VAL A 63 1.51 16.83 0.58
N PRO A 64 1.11 17.46 -0.54
CA PRO A 64 -0.28 17.78 -0.78
C PRO A 64 -1.17 16.54 -0.74
N GLU A 65 -2.36 16.66 -0.16
CA GLU A 65 -3.38 15.59 -0.11
C GLU A 65 -3.67 15.06 -1.52
N ARG A 66 -3.88 15.97 -2.47
CA ARG A 66 -4.16 15.68 -3.87
C ARG A 66 -3.68 16.81 -4.77
N THR A 67 -3.46 16.52 -6.05
CA THR A 67 -2.99 17.55 -6.99
C THR A 67 -3.95 18.73 -7.19
N LYS A 68 -5.26 18.56 -6.97
CA LYS A 68 -6.24 19.64 -7.12
C LYS A 68 -6.27 20.64 -5.95
N THR A 69 -5.71 20.29 -4.79
CA THR A 69 -5.68 21.17 -3.60
C THR A 69 -4.25 21.27 -3.09
N PRO A 70 -3.32 21.87 -3.86
CA PRO A 70 -1.89 21.83 -3.58
C PRO A 70 -1.50 22.48 -2.24
N GLU A 71 -2.31 23.42 -1.75
CA GLU A 71 -2.05 24.12 -0.48
C GLU A 71 -2.47 23.31 0.76
N VAL A 72 -3.24 22.22 0.58
CA VAL A 72 -3.66 21.33 1.68
C VAL A 72 -2.70 20.16 1.72
N VAL A 73 -1.86 20.09 2.75
CA VAL A 73 -0.93 18.96 2.97
C VAL A 73 -1.52 17.98 3.97
N THR A 74 -1.26 16.68 3.75
CA THR A 74 -1.75 15.59 4.61
C THR A 74 -0.64 15.05 5.51
N SER A 75 -0.93 14.82 6.79
CA SER A 75 0.05 14.32 7.75
C SER A 75 0.48 12.88 7.42
N GLY A 76 -0.44 11.94 7.25
CA GLY A 76 -0.07 10.55 6.97
C GLY A 76 0.51 10.34 5.58
N GLY A 77 -0.05 11.01 4.56
CA GLY A 77 0.54 11.01 3.22
C GLY A 77 1.93 11.63 3.19
N SER A 78 2.22 12.62 4.07
CA SER A 78 3.59 13.13 4.26
C SER A 78 4.51 12.10 4.91
N GLY A 79 4.01 11.27 5.82
CA GLY A 79 4.74 10.11 6.35
C GLY A 79 5.16 9.12 5.26
N PHE A 80 4.26 8.87 4.31
CA PHE A 80 4.58 8.04 3.15
C PHE A 80 5.63 8.72 2.27
N GLY A 81 5.50 10.03 2.04
CA GLY A 81 6.48 10.83 1.30
C GLY A 81 7.88 10.81 1.92
N ILE A 82 8.00 10.89 3.24
CA ILE A 82 9.29 10.77 3.95
C ILE A 82 9.94 9.41 3.67
N SER A 83 9.15 8.34 3.75
CA SER A 83 9.64 6.98 3.42
C SER A 83 10.03 6.88 1.94
N ALA A 84 9.27 7.51 1.03
CA ALA A 84 9.59 7.56 -0.39
C ALA A 84 10.89 8.32 -0.68
N ILE A 85 11.21 9.39 0.07
CA ILE A 85 12.50 10.09 -0.01
C ILE A 85 13.67 9.16 0.37
N VAL A 86 13.49 8.32 1.39
CA VAL A 86 14.48 7.29 1.75
C VAL A 86 14.69 6.31 0.59
N VAL A 87 13.60 5.80 -0.01
CA VAL A 87 13.68 4.93 -1.20
C VAL A 87 14.44 5.61 -2.33
N ALA A 88 14.08 6.85 -2.67
CA ALA A 88 14.71 7.58 -3.75
C ALA A 88 16.20 7.86 -3.53
N THR A 89 16.59 8.08 -2.27
CA THR A 89 17.99 8.23 -1.89
C THR A 89 18.77 6.92 -2.08
N GLU A 90 18.20 5.79 -1.64
CA GLU A 90 18.80 4.46 -1.81
C GLU A 90 18.91 4.07 -3.29
N ARG A 91 17.94 4.50 -4.11
CA ARG A 91 17.93 4.27 -5.55
C ARG A 91 18.81 5.24 -6.34
N GLY A 92 19.33 6.29 -5.69
CA GLY A 92 20.15 7.31 -6.35
C GLY A 92 19.38 8.21 -7.31
N TRP A 93 18.05 8.30 -7.18
CA TRP A 93 17.22 9.24 -7.95
C TRP A 93 17.44 10.69 -7.49
N ILE A 94 17.75 10.86 -6.21
CA ILE A 94 18.12 12.13 -5.59
C ILE A 94 19.42 11.95 -4.80
N LYS A 95 20.15 13.04 -4.59
CA LYS A 95 21.34 12.98 -3.74
C LYS A 95 20.97 12.94 -2.26
N ARG A 96 21.84 12.32 -1.46
CA ARG A 96 21.63 12.16 -0.02
C ARG A 96 21.57 13.49 0.73
N ASP A 97 22.42 14.44 0.36
CA ASP A 97 22.43 15.79 0.95
C ASP A 97 21.16 16.59 0.60
N GLU A 98 20.68 16.49 -0.64
CA GLU A 98 19.41 17.06 -1.08
C GLU A 98 18.23 16.43 -0.30
N ALA A 99 18.24 15.11 -0.09
CA ALA A 99 17.26 14.41 0.72
C ALA A 99 17.24 14.89 2.17
N VAL A 100 18.41 14.97 2.82
CA VAL A 100 18.54 15.48 4.20
C VAL A 100 18.06 16.91 4.30
N ALA A 101 18.39 17.77 3.33
CA ALA A 101 17.92 19.15 3.29
C ALA A 101 16.39 19.24 3.20
N ARG A 102 15.75 18.44 2.32
CA ARG A 102 14.27 18.37 2.24
C ARG A 102 13.65 17.90 3.55
N LEU A 103 14.18 16.84 4.14
CA LEU A 103 13.67 16.28 5.39
C LEU A 103 13.85 17.24 6.59
N LEU A 104 14.94 18.01 6.63
CA LEU A 104 15.12 19.07 7.61
C LEU A 104 14.09 20.19 7.45
N THR A 105 13.75 20.58 6.22
CA THR A 105 12.65 21.52 5.96
C THR A 105 11.33 20.99 6.50
N MET A 106 11.00 19.73 6.20
CA MET A 106 9.78 19.06 6.69
C MET A 106 9.74 19.02 8.22
N ALA A 107 10.82 18.56 8.87
CA ALA A 107 10.89 18.48 10.33
C ALA A 107 10.74 19.86 11.00
N LYS A 108 11.45 20.88 10.49
CA LYS A 108 11.37 22.26 10.99
C LYS A 108 9.99 22.87 10.81
N PHE A 109 9.26 22.49 9.75
CA PHE A 109 7.88 22.91 9.55
C PHE A 109 6.94 22.21 10.53
N LEU A 110 7.05 20.89 10.70
CA LEU A 110 6.24 20.09 11.63
C LEU A 110 6.42 20.51 13.09
N GLU A 111 7.60 21.00 13.48
CA GLU A 111 7.86 21.59 14.79
C GLU A 111 7.03 22.85 15.08
N LYS A 112 6.61 23.57 14.04
CA LYS A 112 5.87 24.84 14.13
C LYS A 112 4.39 24.71 13.78
N ALA A 113 4.02 23.64 13.09
CA ALA A 113 2.63 23.35 12.74
C ALA A 113 1.76 23.16 13.99
N ASP A 114 0.46 23.36 13.85
CA ASP A 114 -0.51 23.12 14.90
C ASP A 114 -0.42 21.65 15.35
N ARG A 115 -0.36 21.45 16.67
CA ARG A 115 -0.34 20.12 17.32
C ARG A 115 -1.33 20.12 18.48
N PHE A 116 -1.92 18.96 18.72
CA PHE A 116 -2.98 18.74 19.69
C PHE A 116 -2.56 17.57 20.58
N HIS A 117 -2.05 17.86 21.77
CA HIS A 117 -1.38 16.86 22.60
C HIS A 117 -0.29 16.11 21.82
N GLY A 118 0.51 16.88 21.08
CA GLY A 118 1.56 16.37 20.22
C GLY A 118 1.10 15.67 18.93
N ALA A 119 -0.15 15.27 18.77
CA ALA A 119 -0.61 14.75 17.47
C ALA A 119 -0.79 15.89 16.46
N TRP A 120 -0.58 15.61 15.17
CA TRP A 120 -0.93 16.54 14.10
C TRP A 120 -2.37 16.29 13.64
N SER A 121 -2.98 17.30 13.02
CA SER A 121 -4.25 17.12 12.30
C SER A 121 -4.06 16.26 11.05
N HIS A 122 -5.16 15.71 10.55
CA HIS A 122 -5.21 15.06 9.24
C HIS A 122 -4.66 15.99 8.15
N TRP A 123 -5.24 17.20 8.04
CA TRP A 123 -4.82 18.21 7.08
C TRP A 123 -4.24 19.44 7.76
N LEU A 124 -3.21 19.99 7.12
CA LEU A 124 -2.56 21.24 7.48
C LEU A 124 -2.53 22.16 6.25
N ASP A 125 -2.58 23.47 6.47
CA ASP A 125 -2.22 24.45 5.47
C ASP A 125 -0.70 24.37 5.23
N GLY A 126 -0.31 24.05 4.00
CA GLY A 126 1.09 23.78 3.64
C GLY A 126 2.02 24.97 3.80
N LYS A 127 1.48 26.20 3.89
CA LYS A 127 2.27 27.43 4.02
C LYS A 127 2.42 27.86 5.48
N THR A 128 1.38 27.69 6.27
CA THR A 128 1.30 28.24 7.63
C THR A 128 1.42 27.19 8.72
N GLY A 129 1.15 25.92 8.40
CA GLY A 129 1.13 24.81 9.34
C GLY A 129 -0.13 24.77 10.20
N LYS A 130 -1.15 25.59 9.88
CA LYS A 130 -2.41 25.61 10.63
C LYS A 130 -3.27 24.40 10.30
N ALA A 131 -3.97 23.87 11.30
CA ALA A 131 -4.93 22.80 11.10
C ALA A 131 -6.05 23.20 10.13
N ILE A 132 -6.33 22.34 9.15
CA ILE A 132 -7.50 22.46 8.27
C ILE A 132 -8.49 21.38 8.71
N PRO A 133 -9.71 21.74 9.14
CA PRO A 133 -10.72 20.77 9.53
C PRO A 133 -11.06 19.80 8.40
N PHE A 134 -10.96 18.50 8.65
CA PHE A 134 -11.43 17.47 7.72
C PHE A 134 -12.97 17.34 7.75
N SER A 135 -13.55 17.60 8.92
CA SER A 135 -15.00 17.78 9.11
C SER A 135 -15.27 18.80 10.22
N GLN A 136 -16.54 19.09 10.52
CA GLN A 136 -16.88 20.04 11.57
C GLN A 136 -16.25 19.70 12.93
N LYS A 137 -16.26 18.42 13.31
CA LYS A 137 -15.75 17.94 14.61
C LYS A 137 -14.33 17.39 14.55
N ASP A 138 -13.83 17.14 13.35
CA ASP A 138 -12.46 16.72 13.09
C ASP A 138 -11.61 17.94 12.69
N ASN A 139 -11.23 18.72 13.71
CA ASN A 139 -10.47 19.97 13.61
C ASN A 139 -9.34 20.05 14.66
N GLY A 140 -8.90 18.89 15.14
CA GLY A 140 -7.84 18.76 16.13
C GLY A 140 -6.83 17.69 15.72
N GLY A 141 -6.35 16.90 16.66
CA GLY A 141 -5.38 15.86 16.37
C GLY A 141 -6.02 14.61 15.80
N ASP A 142 -5.38 14.05 14.78
CA ASP A 142 -5.66 12.73 14.21
C ASP A 142 -4.49 11.80 14.54
N LEU A 143 -4.75 10.81 15.40
CA LEU A 143 -3.73 9.90 15.89
C LEU A 143 -3.30 8.88 14.84
N VAL A 144 -4.19 8.50 13.92
CA VAL A 144 -3.89 7.52 12.87
C VAL A 144 -2.98 8.16 11.82
N GLU A 145 -3.32 9.35 11.36
CA GLU A 145 -2.47 10.13 10.42
C GLU A 145 -1.12 10.47 11.06
N THR A 146 -1.12 10.82 12.35
CA THR A 146 0.11 11.01 13.13
C THR A 146 0.97 9.75 13.15
N SER A 147 0.37 8.56 13.27
CA SER A 147 1.11 7.30 13.28
C SER A 147 1.78 6.98 11.95
N TYR A 148 1.13 7.31 10.82
CA TYR A 148 1.74 7.20 9.50
C TYR A 148 2.90 8.18 9.32
N LEU A 149 2.73 9.43 9.77
CA LEU A 149 3.79 10.44 9.76
C LEU A 149 5.01 9.99 10.55
N VAL A 150 4.79 9.56 11.79
CA VAL A 150 5.85 9.08 12.69
C VAL A 150 6.54 7.83 12.12
N ASN A 151 5.79 6.90 11.51
CA ASN A 151 6.38 5.72 10.88
C ASN A 151 7.44 6.13 9.85
N GLY A 152 7.12 7.09 8.96
CA GLY A 152 8.06 7.62 7.99
C GLY A 152 9.25 8.36 8.62
N LEU A 153 8.99 9.22 9.62
CA LEU A 153 10.06 9.93 10.34
C LEU A 153 11.07 8.94 10.95
N LEU A 154 10.60 7.89 11.62
CA LEU A 154 11.47 6.88 12.24
C LEU A 154 12.25 6.06 11.21
N ILE A 155 11.66 5.74 10.05
CA ILE A 155 12.38 5.11 8.93
C ILE A 155 13.52 6.02 8.46
N ALA A 156 13.26 7.32 8.25
CA ALA A 156 14.28 8.28 7.86
C ALA A 156 15.38 8.42 8.93
N GLN A 157 15.01 8.49 10.21
CA GLN A 157 15.99 8.54 11.31
C GLN A 157 16.95 7.35 11.31
N GLN A 158 16.45 6.15 11.00
CA GLN A 158 17.27 4.93 10.93
C GLN A 158 18.14 4.85 9.66
N TYR A 159 17.75 5.53 8.58
CA TYR A 159 18.50 5.54 7.33
C TYR A 159 19.59 6.62 7.31
N PHE A 160 19.30 7.81 7.85
CA PHE A 160 20.20 8.96 7.87
C PHE A 160 21.13 8.98 9.09
N THR A 161 22.08 8.05 9.12
CA THR A 161 22.98 7.77 10.27
C THR A 161 24.44 8.19 10.08
N GLN A 162 24.79 8.92 9.01
CA GLN A 162 26.16 9.38 8.84
C GLN A 162 26.56 10.35 9.95
N ASN A 163 27.85 10.30 10.32
CA ASN A 163 28.44 11.16 11.34
C ASN A 163 28.78 12.54 10.76
N ASN A 164 27.74 13.32 10.41
CA ASN A 164 27.87 14.70 9.96
C ASN A 164 26.81 15.59 10.65
N PRO A 165 27.02 16.92 10.69
CA PRO A 165 26.11 17.82 11.42
C PRO A 165 24.66 17.80 10.92
N ALA A 166 24.43 17.68 9.61
CA ALA A 166 23.09 17.75 9.03
C ALA A 166 22.25 16.50 9.35
N GLU A 167 22.84 15.31 9.24
CA GLU A 167 22.16 14.06 9.61
C GLU A 167 21.98 13.94 11.13
N THR A 168 22.93 14.44 11.93
CA THR A 168 22.74 14.53 13.39
C THR A 168 21.59 15.46 13.74
N GLU A 169 21.53 16.67 13.16
CA GLU A 169 20.40 17.59 13.36
C GLU A 169 19.07 16.94 12.96
N LEU A 170 19.03 16.25 11.82
CA LEU A 170 17.83 15.58 11.34
C LEU A 170 17.36 14.51 12.35
N ARG A 171 18.26 13.64 12.82
CA ARG A 171 17.91 12.58 13.77
C ARG A 171 17.41 13.14 15.10
N ASP A 172 18.04 14.20 15.61
CA ASP A 172 17.67 14.83 16.88
C ASP A 172 16.28 15.49 16.80
N ARG A 173 15.99 16.16 15.68
CA ARG A 173 14.66 16.76 15.44
C ARG A 173 13.58 15.70 15.32
N ILE A 174 13.82 14.64 14.55
CA ILE A 174 12.89 13.53 14.44
C ILE A 174 12.62 12.90 15.81
N GLN A 175 13.68 12.67 16.60
CA GLN A 175 13.54 12.11 17.95
C GLN A 175 12.61 12.97 18.80
N LYS A 176 12.83 14.30 18.81
CA LYS A 176 11.99 15.24 19.56
C LYS A 176 10.54 15.25 19.07
N LEU A 177 10.33 15.25 17.75
CA LEU A 177 8.99 15.22 17.16
C LEU A 177 8.21 13.97 17.58
N TRP A 178 8.87 12.81 17.57
CA TRP A 178 8.33 11.53 18.01
C TRP A 178 8.01 11.51 19.50
N GLU A 179 8.97 11.89 20.34
CA GLU A 179 8.84 11.85 21.81
C GLU A 179 7.80 12.83 22.37
N THR A 180 7.37 13.80 21.58
CA THR A 180 6.36 14.79 21.99
C THR A 180 4.94 14.41 21.63
N VAL A 181 4.70 13.28 20.95
CA VAL A 181 3.34 12.78 20.70
C VAL A 181 2.79 12.12 21.97
N GLU A 182 1.72 12.69 22.54
CA GLU A 182 1.11 12.19 23.78
C GLU A 182 0.11 11.06 23.49
N TRP A 183 0.58 9.86 23.13
CA TRP A 183 -0.32 8.74 22.76
C TRP A 183 -1.26 8.32 23.90
N ASP A 184 -0.81 8.46 25.14
CA ASP A 184 -1.58 8.22 26.36
C ASP A 184 -2.71 9.23 26.57
N TRP A 185 -2.58 10.47 26.10
CA TRP A 185 -3.68 11.45 26.09
C TRP A 185 -4.88 10.93 25.29
N TYR A 186 -4.63 10.27 24.16
CA TYR A 186 -5.66 9.70 23.29
C TYR A 186 -6.33 8.44 23.85
N VAL A 187 -5.94 8.01 25.06
CA VAL A 187 -6.67 6.98 25.81
C VAL A 187 -7.76 7.64 26.64
N HIS A 188 -8.97 7.68 26.10
CA HIS A 188 -10.18 8.17 26.76
C HIS A 188 -11.14 7.03 27.08
N ASP A 189 -11.77 7.05 28.25
CA ASP A 189 -12.64 5.96 28.75
C ASP A 189 -12.00 4.56 28.70
N GLY A 190 -10.67 4.50 28.83
CA GLY A 190 -9.88 3.26 28.75
C GLY A 190 -9.71 2.70 27.34
N LEU A 191 -10.10 3.45 26.29
CA LEU A 191 -9.99 3.08 24.88
C LEU A 191 -9.11 4.07 24.12
N LEU A 192 -8.34 3.58 23.15
CA LEU A 192 -7.55 4.45 22.26
C LEU A 192 -8.48 5.07 21.20
N HIS A 193 -8.52 6.40 21.13
CA HIS A 193 -9.38 7.15 20.23
C HIS A 193 -8.60 7.74 19.05
N TRP A 194 -9.26 7.82 17.90
CA TRP A 194 -8.70 8.35 16.67
C TRP A 194 -8.49 9.87 16.75
N HIS A 195 -9.48 10.60 17.28
CA HIS A 195 -9.50 12.06 17.22
C HIS A 195 -9.63 12.69 18.60
N TRP A 196 -9.04 13.86 18.76
CA TRP A 196 -9.33 14.79 19.85
C TRP A 196 -9.34 16.23 19.33
N SER A 197 -10.29 17.04 19.80
CA SER A 197 -10.44 18.44 19.37
C SER A 197 -10.35 19.41 20.55
N PRO A 198 -9.71 20.59 20.42
CA PRO A 198 -9.77 21.62 21.46
C PRO A 198 -11.16 22.26 21.58
N ASN A 199 -11.99 22.19 20.53
CA ASN A 199 -13.32 22.82 20.49
C ASN A 199 -14.45 21.83 20.79
N TYR A 200 -14.21 20.54 20.54
CA TYR A 200 -15.22 19.48 20.63
C TYR A 200 -14.79 18.30 21.50
N GLU A 201 -13.59 18.35 22.09
CA GLU A 201 -12.99 17.30 22.92
C GLU A 201 -13.09 15.94 22.23
N TRP A 202 -13.82 14.99 22.83
CA TRP A 202 -14.00 13.63 22.36
C TRP A 202 -15.27 13.42 21.53
N ALA A 203 -15.94 14.48 21.05
CA ALA A 203 -17.24 14.36 20.40
C ALA A 203 -17.24 13.64 19.04
N MET A 204 -16.07 13.40 18.43
CA MET A 204 -15.93 12.45 17.30
C MET A 204 -16.17 11.00 17.76
N ASN A 205 -15.83 10.69 19.02
CA ASN A 205 -16.11 9.44 19.72
C ASN A 205 -15.84 8.18 18.87
N MET A 206 -14.62 8.10 18.33
CA MET A 206 -14.20 7.02 17.44
C MET A 206 -13.03 6.22 18.04
N PRO A 207 -13.31 5.22 18.89
CA PRO A 207 -12.31 4.25 19.31
C PRO A 207 -11.74 3.48 18.11
N ILE A 208 -10.42 3.27 18.06
CA ILE A 208 -9.74 2.61 16.93
C ILE A 208 -9.89 1.09 17.07
N ARG A 209 -10.95 0.52 16.47
CA ARG A 209 -11.28 -0.91 16.60
C ARG A 209 -10.81 -1.70 15.38
N GLY A 210 -10.19 -2.86 15.62
CA GLY A 210 -9.65 -3.73 14.58
C GLY A 210 -10.69 -4.67 13.97
N TYR A 211 -10.37 -5.39 12.90
CA TYR A 211 -9.15 -5.25 12.11
C TYR A 211 -9.37 -4.27 10.94
N ASN A 212 -8.46 -3.31 10.78
CA ASN A 212 -8.42 -2.32 9.70
C ASN A 212 -6.97 -1.78 9.49
N GLU A 213 -6.80 -0.63 8.86
CA GLU A 213 -5.53 0.01 8.52
C GLU A 213 -4.69 0.57 9.69
N CYS A 214 -5.22 0.59 10.91
CA CYS A 214 -4.66 1.37 12.03
C CYS A 214 -3.77 0.57 13.00
N LEU A 215 -3.32 -0.65 12.65
CA LEU A 215 -2.48 -1.47 13.55
C LEU A 215 -1.20 -0.76 13.99
N ILE A 216 -0.56 -0.01 13.07
CA ILE A 216 0.68 0.73 13.34
C ILE A 216 0.49 1.81 14.41
N THR A 217 -0.71 2.37 14.55
CA THR A 217 -1.05 3.34 15.60
C THR A 217 -0.86 2.72 16.98
N TYR A 218 -1.30 1.48 17.19
CA TYR A 218 -1.09 0.78 18.45
C TYR A 218 0.37 0.39 18.69
N VAL A 219 1.07 -0.06 17.65
CA VAL A 219 2.50 -0.42 17.76
C VAL A 219 3.31 0.80 18.19
N LEU A 220 3.09 1.96 17.55
CA LEU A 220 3.76 3.20 17.92
C LEU A 220 3.30 3.70 19.30
N ALA A 221 2.01 3.69 19.60
CA ALA A 221 1.53 4.09 20.92
C ALA A 221 2.16 3.28 22.07
N VAL A 222 2.39 1.97 21.90
CA VAL A 222 3.09 1.13 22.89
C VAL A 222 4.62 1.32 22.85
N ALA A 223 5.18 1.69 21.68
CA ALA A 223 6.61 1.93 21.49
C ALA A 223 7.08 3.28 22.04
N SER A 224 6.17 4.25 22.24
CA SER A 224 6.55 5.58 22.72
C SER A 224 7.31 5.51 24.05
N PRO A 225 8.52 6.12 24.12
CA PRO A 225 9.35 6.07 25.33
C PRO A 225 8.91 7.08 26.40
N THR A 226 8.11 8.08 26.03
CA THR A 226 7.70 9.21 26.88
C THR A 226 6.22 9.16 27.24
N HIS A 227 5.38 8.87 26.24
CA HIS A 227 3.92 8.91 26.35
C HIS A 227 3.30 7.59 25.85
N GLY A 228 3.83 6.47 26.34
CA GLY A 228 3.42 5.14 25.91
C GLY A 228 2.11 4.67 26.54
N ILE A 229 1.27 4.00 25.77
CA ILE A 229 0.04 3.38 26.30
C ILE A 229 0.31 2.03 26.94
N ASN A 230 -0.54 1.64 27.89
CA ASN A 230 -0.54 0.27 28.42
C ASN A 230 -0.99 -0.72 27.31
N PRO A 231 -0.25 -1.82 27.05
CA PRO A 231 -0.65 -2.85 26.07
C PRO A 231 -2.06 -3.43 26.27
N ASP A 232 -2.64 -3.35 27.46
CA ASP A 232 -4.03 -3.75 27.71
C ASP A 232 -5.04 -2.89 26.92
N VAL A 233 -4.71 -1.63 26.59
CA VAL A 233 -5.56 -0.76 25.76
C VAL A 233 -5.73 -1.35 24.35
N TYR A 234 -4.66 -1.94 23.79
CA TYR A 234 -4.74 -2.68 22.54
C TYR A 234 -5.71 -3.87 22.65
N GLN A 235 -5.66 -4.64 23.73
CA GLN A 235 -6.60 -5.75 23.92
C GLN A 235 -8.05 -5.28 24.06
N LYS A 236 -8.28 -4.21 24.84
CA LYS A 236 -9.62 -3.68 25.17
C LYS A 236 -10.29 -2.91 24.03
N THR A 237 -9.49 -2.32 23.13
CA THR A 237 -9.99 -1.47 22.05
C THR A 237 -9.89 -2.18 20.71
N TRP A 238 -8.67 -2.53 20.28
CA TRP A 238 -8.43 -3.12 18.95
C TRP A 238 -9.09 -4.48 18.79
N LYS A 239 -8.81 -5.42 19.71
CA LYS A 239 -9.33 -6.80 19.61
C LYS A 239 -10.80 -6.91 19.98
N ASN A 240 -11.32 -5.97 20.76
CA ASN A 240 -12.72 -5.91 21.14
C ASN A 240 -13.55 -5.22 20.06
N SER A 241 -13.71 -5.86 18.91
CA SER A 241 -14.48 -5.29 17.80
C SER A 241 -15.39 -6.37 17.22
N PRO A 242 -16.63 -6.01 16.82
CA PRO A 242 -17.50 -6.96 16.12
C PRO A 242 -16.88 -7.46 14.81
N ASN A 243 -15.94 -6.70 14.22
CA ASN A 243 -15.28 -7.02 12.97
C ASN A 243 -13.82 -7.49 13.17
N TYR A 244 -13.39 -7.77 14.41
CA TYR A 244 -12.03 -8.27 14.63
C TYR A 244 -11.91 -9.72 14.18
N LEU A 245 -12.67 -10.64 14.78
CA LEU A 245 -12.67 -12.05 14.40
C LEU A 245 -13.61 -12.30 13.22
N ASN A 246 -13.13 -13.00 12.19
CA ASN A 246 -13.92 -13.38 11.02
C ASN A 246 -14.04 -14.91 10.91
N GLY A 247 -12.92 -15.58 10.62
CA GLY A 247 -12.83 -17.05 10.51
C GLY A 247 -13.51 -17.66 9.28
N LYS A 248 -14.16 -16.88 8.41
CA LYS A 248 -14.89 -17.39 7.24
C LYS A 248 -13.99 -17.52 6.01
N ALA A 249 -14.41 -18.38 5.09
CA ALA A 249 -13.77 -18.55 3.79
C ALA A 249 -14.45 -17.67 2.73
N TYR A 250 -13.65 -16.96 1.95
CA TYR A 250 -14.08 -16.17 0.80
C TYR A 250 -13.28 -16.62 -0.41
N LEU A 251 -13.96 -17.09 -1.46
CA LEU A 251 -13.33 -17.53 -2.70
C LEU A 251 -12.19 -18.56 -2.50
N GLY A 252 -12.35 -19.44 -1.50
CA GLY A 252 -11.40 -20.50 -1.15
C GLY A 252 -10.35 -20.11 -0.09
N TYR A 253 -10.28 -18.85 0.34
CA TYR A 253 -9.32 -18.38 1.33
C TYR A 253 -10.00 -18.04 2.66
N THR A 254 -9.52 -18.65 3.75
CA THR A 254 -9.99 -18.33 5.12
C THR A 254 -9.29 -17.10 5.68
N LEU A 255 -10.06 -16.05 5.97
CA LEU A 255 -9.59 -14.85 6.68
C LEU A 255 -9.84 -15.01 8.19
N PRO A 256 -8.79 -15.03 9.03
CA PRO A 256 -8.97 -15.11 10.47
C PRO A 256 -9.56 -13.82 11.05
N LEU A 257 -9.21 -12.66 10.48
CA LEU A 257 -9.62 -11.34 10.95
C LEU A 257 -10.33 -10.51 9.87
N GLY A 258 -11.00 -9.44 10.30
CA GLY A 258 -11.46 -8.35 9.45
C GLY A 258 -12.85 -8.53 8.85
N PHE A 259 -13.21 -7.61 7.97
CA PHE A 259 -14.53 -7.54 7.32
C PHE A 259 -14.79 -8.72 6.38
N PRO A 260 -16.05 -8.97 5.96
CA PRO A 260 -16.33 -9.86 4.84
C PRO A 260 -15.48 -9.50 3.61
N TYR A 261 -14.88 -10.50 2.97
CA TYR A 261 -13.92 -10.31 1.88
C TYR A 261 -12.66 -9.47 2.23
N GLY A 262 -12.45 -9.12 3.50
CA GLY A 262 -11.28 -8.41 4.03
C GLY A 262 -11.43 -6.90 4.12
N GLY A 263 -12.23 -6.28 3.25
CA GLY A 263 -12.37 -4.82 3.15
C GLY A 263 -11.60 -4.22 1.96
N PRO A 264 -11.41 -2.88 1.92
CA PRO A 264 -10.57 -2.23 0.92
C PRO A 264 -9.11 -2.68 1.05
N LEU A 265 -8.39 -2.82 -0.07
CA LEU A 265 -7.09 -3.50 -0.04
C LEU A 265 -5.98 -2.72 0.70
N PHE A 266 -6.12 -1.40 0.86
CA PHE A 266 -5.17 -0.57 1.61
C PHE A 266 -5.01 -0.96 3.09
N PHE A 267 -5.96 -1.73 3.66
CA PHE A 267 -5.82 -2.33 4.99
C PHE A 267 -4.58 -3.23 5.09
N THR A 268 -4.16 -3.82 3.97
CA THR A 268 -2.93 -4.64 3.89
C THR A 268 -1.67 -3.81 3.62
N HIS A 269 -1.78 -2.48 3.44
CA HIS A 269 -0.68 -1.62 3.02
C HIS A 269 -0.21 -0.67 4.14
N TYR A 270 -1.08 0.21 4.65
CA TYR A 270 -0.62 1.42 5.38
C TYR A 270 0.13 1.11 6.67
N SER A 271 -0.41 0.19 7.49
CA SER A 271 0.29 -0.26 8.69
C SER A 271 1.59 -1.00 8.38
N TYR A 272 1.71 -1.57 7.18
CA TYR A 272 2.78 -2.47 6.77
C TYR A 272 3.80 -1.83 5.84
N LEU A 273 3.83 -0.49 5.75
CA LEU A 273 4.87 0.23 5.01
C LEU A 273 6.23 0.11 5.71
N GLY A 274 6.24 0.26 7.03
CA GLY A 274 7.39 -0.02 7.90
C GLY A 274 7.27 -1.32 8.69
N LEU A 275 6.08 -1.68 9.17
CA LEU A 275 5.90 -2.90 9.96
C LEU A 275 5.95 -4.15 9.05
N ASP A 276 6.96 -5.00 9.22
CA ASP A 276 7.13 -6.19 8.38
C ASP A 276 6.14 -7.30 8.76
N PRO A 277 5.10 -7.60 7.97
CA PRO A 277 4.10 -8.60 8.33
C PRO A 277 4.65 -10.03 8.39
N ARG A 278 5.85 -10.29 7.83
CA ARG A 278 6.54 -11.59 7.96
C ARG A 278 7.00 -11.85 9.39
N GLN A 279 7.19 -10.79 10.17
CA GLN A 279 7.68 -10.82 11.54
C GLN A 279 6.56 -10.50 12.56
N VAL A 280 5.31 -10.43 12.12
CA VAL A 280 4.16 -10.10 12.99
C VAL A 280 3.19 -11.27 13.02
N GLN A 281 2.99 -11.82 14.21
CA GLN A 281 2.07 -12.91 14.48
C GLN A 281 1.63 -12.86 15.95
N ASP A 282 0.34 -13.06 16.18
CA ASP A 282 -0.19 -13.32 17.51
C ASP A 282 -0.85 -14.70 17.60
N ASN A 283 -1.52 -14.96 18.72
CA ASN A 283 -2.21 -16.22 18.98
C ASN A 283 -3.44 -16.46 18.08
N VAL A 284 -3.85 -15.48 17.27
CA VAL A 284 -5.03 -15.56 16.38
C VAL A 284 -4.61 -15.58 14.92
N THR A 285 -3.63 -14.77 14.52
CA THR A 285 -3.26 -14.62 13.11
C THR A 285 -1.76 -14.46 12.88
N ASN A 286 -1.30 -14.97 11.75
CA ASN A 286 -0.05 -14.58 11.12
C ASN A 286 -0.38 -13.49 10.09
N TYR A 287 0.20 -12.29 10.23
CA TYR A 287 -0.20 -11.13 9.44
C TYR A 287 0.29 -11.17 7.99
N TRP A 288 1.40 -11.86 7.69
CA TRP A 288 1.77 -12.17 6.30
C TRP A 288 0.66 -12.96 5.61
N ASN A 289 0.21 -14.05 6.25
CA ASN A 289 -0.83 -14.89 5.69
C ASN A 289 -2.17 -14.17 5.56
N LEU A 290 -2.51 -13.29 6.51
CA LEU A 290 -3.69 -12.44 6.42
C LEU A 290 -3.64 -11.54 5.18
N ASN A 291 -2.54 -10.80 5.00
CA ASN A 291 -2.40 -9.83 3.92
C ASN A 291 -2.36 -10.50 2.53
N VAL A 292 -1.65 -11.63 2.40
CA VAL A 292 -1.62 -12.41 1.15
C VAL A 292 -3.02 -12.93 0.80
N LYS A 293 -3.76 -13.46 1.77
CA LYS A 293 -5.13 -13.97 1.53
C LYS A 293 -6.10 -12.85 1.19
N HIS A 294 -6.05 -11.71 1.88
CA HIS A 294 -6.90 -10.55 1.56
C HIS A 294 -6.62 -10.06 0.13
N THR A 295 -5.35 -9.95 -0.26
CA THR A 295 -4.94 -9.63 -1.64
C THR A 295 -5.52 -10.63 -2.65
N LEU A 296 -5.35 -11.93 -2.39
CA LEU A 296 -5.85 -12.98 -3.29
C LEU A 296 -7.39 -12.99 -3.38
N ILE A 297 -8.10 -12.67 -2.30
CA ILE A 297 -9.56 -12.52 -2.30
C ILE A 297 -9.99 -11.31 -3.14
N ASN A 298 -9.35 -10.16 -2.96
CA ASN A 298 -9.63 -8.94 -3.72
C ASN A 298 -9.46 -9.20 -5.23
N ARG A 299 -8.34 -9.81 -5.62
CA ARG A 299 -8.11 -10.24 -7.00
C ARG A 299 -9.14 -11.28 -7.47
N ALA A 300 -9.36 -12.34 -6.70
CA ALA A 300 -10.26 -13.42 -7.08
C ALA A 300 -11.70 -12.91 -7.30
N TYR A 301 -12.16 -11.95 -6.49
CA TYR A 301 -13.45 -11.30 -6.68
C TYR A 301 -13.51 -10.62 -8.05
N CYS A 302 -12.51 -9.79 -8.37
CA CYS A 302 -12.46 -9.07 -9.64
C CYS A 302 -12.48 -10.03 -10.84
N VAL A 303 -11.76 -11.15 -10.75
CA VAL A 303 -11.61 -12.10 -11.85
C VAL A 303 -12.84 -13.01 -12.02
N TYR A 304 -13.49 -13.39 -10.93
CA TYR A 304 -14.45 -14.51 -10.95
C TYR A 304 -15.88 -14.17 -10.56
N GLU A 305 -16.10 -13.15 -9.73
CA GLU A 305 -17.43 -12.86 -9.15
C GLU A 305 -17.99 -11.50 -9.55
N ALA A 306 -17.12 -10.52 -9.82
CA ALA A 306 -17.55 -9.18 -10.20
C ALA A 306 -18.44 -9.22 -11.46
N PRO A 307 -19.44 -8.32 -11.58
CA PRO A 307 -20.26 -8.22 -12.78
C PRO A 307 -19.42 -8.09 -14.06
N LYS A 308 -19.73 -8.90 -15.08
CA LYS A 308 -18.92 -8.95 -16.32
C LYS A 308 -18.79 -7.59 -17.02
N ASP A 309 -19.79 -6.73 -16.90
CA ASP A 309 -19.80 -5.40 -17.49
C ASP A 309 -18.86 -4.41 -16.77
N HIS A 310 -18.31 -4.76 -15.60
CA HIS A 310 -17.25 -3.99 -14.92
C HIS A 310 -15.92 -4.05 -15.67
N GLN A 311 -15.75 -4.99 -16.62
CA GLN A 311 -14.55 -5.15 -17.45
C GLN A 311 -13.27 -5.42 -16.65
N TYR A 312 -13.40 -6.10 -15.51
CA TYR A 312 -12.27 -6.61 -14.74
C TYR A 312 -11.69 -7.87 -15.40
N SER A 313 -10.41 -8.16 -15.15
CA SER A 313 -9.72 -9.33 -15.70
C SER A 313 -8.60 -9.80 -14.76
N ALA A 314 -7.85 -10.84 -15.17
CA ALA A 314 -6.67 -11.30 -14.46
C ALA A 314 -5.58 -10.21 -14.35
N GLU A 315 -5.56 -9.27 -15.29
CA GLU A 315 -4.66 -8.13 -15.43
C GLU A 315 -5.33 -6.79 -15.06
N ASN A 316 -6.64 -6.73 -14.93
CA ASN A 316 -7.37 -5.52 -14.53
C ASN A 316 -8.14 -5.75 -13.22
N TRP A 317 -7.46 -5.56 -12.09
CA TRP A 317 -8.00 -5.83 -10.75
C TRP A 317 -7.41 -4.87 -9.71
N GLY A 318 -8.08 -4.75 -8.57
CA GLY A 318 -7.61 -3.95 -7.43
C GLY A 318 -8.68 -2.98 -6.95
N LEU A 319 -9.38 -3.36 -5.88
CA LEU A 319 -10.40 -2.52 -5.24
C LEU A 319 -9.87 -1.98 -3.91
N THR A 320 -9.82 -0.66 -3.78
CA THR A 320 -9.44 0.05 -2.57
C THR A 320 -10.11 1.42 -2.51
N ALA A 321 -10.02 2.11 -1.37
CA ALA A 321 -10.49 3.48 -1.27
C ALA A 321 -9.69 4.42 -2.17
N SER A 322 -10.36 5.26 -2.95
CA SER A 322 -9.75 6.19 -3.91
C SER A 322 -10.78 7.21 -4.39
N ASP A 323 -10.36 8.14 -5.26
CA ASP A 323 -11.27 8.92 -6.09
C ASP A 323 -12.27 7.98 -6.81
N ASP A 324 -13.47 8.52 -7.04
CA ASP A 324 -14.54 7.90 -7.82
C ASP A 324 -15.12 8.91 -8.82
N PHE A 325 -15.80 8.41 -9.85
CA PHE A 325 -16.61 9.23 -10.75
C PHE A 325 -17.55 10.19 -10.00
N ASN A 326 -18.06 9.77 -8.84
CA ASN A 326 -18.92 10.54 -7.94
C ASN A 326 -18.18 11.15 -6.74
N PHE A 327 -16.88 11.49 -6.88
CA PHE A 327 -15.97 12.08 -5.88
C PHE A 327 -14.99 11.08 -5.25
N TYR A 328 -15.41 10.29 -4.27
CA TYR A 328 -14.54 9.37 -3.53
C TYR A 328 -15.36 8.18 -3.03
N GLY A 329 -14.76 6.98 -3.01
CA GLY A 329 -15.43 5.76 -2.57
C GLY A 329 -14.46 4.79 -1.91
N ALA A 330 -14.94 4.03 -0.92
CA ALA A 330 -14.16 3.00 -0.22
C ALA A 330 -14.26 1.64 -0.94
N HIS A 331 -13.81 1.58 -2.20
CA HIS A 331 -14.06 0.42 -3.05
C HIS A 331 -13.49 -0.87 -2.47
N GLN A 332 -14.31 -1.92 -2.49
CA GLN A 332 -14.03 -3.23 -1.91
C GLN A 332 -14.99 -4.25 -2.53
N PRO A 333 -14.76 -5.58 -2.38
CA PRO A 333 -15.66 -6.59 -2.95
C PRO A 333 -17.15 -6.45 -2.58
N THR A 334 -17.46 -5.89 -1.40
CA THR A 334 -18.83 -5.65 -0.95
C THR A 334 -19.40 -4.27 -1.33
N GLU A 335 -18.58 -3.41 -1.94
CA GLU A 335 -18.91 -2.04 -2.36
C GLU A 335 -18.18 -1.75 -3.68
N ASP A 336 -18.45 -2.58 -4.69
CA ASP A 336 -17.86 -2.48 -6.02
C ASP A 336 -18.80 -1.71 -6.95
N ASN A 337 -18.28 -0.63 -7.54
CA ASN A 337 -19.00 0.22 -8.47
C ASN A 337 -18.30 0.31 -9.84
N SER A 338 -17.44 -0.66 -10.19
CA SER A 338 -16.58 -0.73 -11.39
C SER A 338 -15.33 0.16 -11.40
N THR A 339 -14.95 0.74 -10.25
CA THR A 339 -13.76 1.56 -10.11
C THR A 339 -12.55 0.73 -9.64
N ILE A 340 -11.48 0.74 -10.43
CA ILE A 340 -10.17 0.14 -10.12
C ILE A 340 -9.20 1.25 -9.73
N SER A 341 -8.39 0.99 -8.70
CA SER A 341 -7.36 1.92 -8.24
C SER A 341 -5.99 1.24 -8.33
N PRO A 342 -5.04 1.75 -9.13
CA PRO A 342 -3.74 1.10 -9.34
C PRO A 342 -2.99 0.80 -8.05
N THR A 343 -3.09 1.66 -7.02
CA THR A 343 -2.42 1.43 -5.73
C THR A 343 -2.81 0.11 -5.07
N ALA A 344 -4.03 -0.41 -5.32
CA ALA A 344 -4.48 -1.68 -4.75
C ALA A 344 -3.58 -2.84 -5.21
N ALA A 345 -3.42 -3.01 -6.52
CA ALA A 345 -2.62 -4.10 -7.08
C ALA A 345 -1.11 -3.84 -6.93
N LEU A 346 -0.67 -2.59 -7.14
CA LEU A 346 0.76 -2.26 -7.15
C LEU A 346 1.35 -2.29 -5.74
N SER A 347 0.63 -1.81 -4.73
CA SER A 347 1.12 -1.86 -3.35
C SER A 347 1.08 -3.26 -2.76
N ALA A 348 0.49 -4.24 -3.47
CA ALA A 348 0.48 -5.65 -3.12
C ALA A 348 1.63 -6.46 -3.74
N PHE A 349 2.64 -5.81 -4.35
CA PHE A 349 3.84 -6.47 -4.91
C PHE A 349 4.50 -7.45 -3.93
N PRO A 350 4.68 -7.14 -2.63
CA PRO A 350 5.27 -8.10 -1.71
C PRO A 350 4.44 -9.37 -1.52
N TYR A 351 3.13 -9.28 -1.67
CA TYR A 351 2.19 -10.36 -1.38
C TYR A 351 1.90 -11.22 -2.61
N THR A 352 1.71 -10.59 -3.78
CA THR A 352 1.36 -11.27 -5.03
C THR A 352 2.14 -10.72 -6.23
N PRO A 353 3.48 -10.85 -6.24
CA PRO A 353 4.33 -10.15 -7.19
C PRO A 353 4.00 -10.45 -8.64
N TYR A 354 3.70 -11.71 -8.99
CA TYR A 354 3.31 -12.07 -10.35
C TYR A 354 2.02 -11.36 -10.79
N TYR A 355 0.96 -11.39 -9.97
CA TYR A 355 -0.32 -10.78 -10.30
C TYR A 355 -0.28 -9.25 -10.29
N SER A 356 0.55 -8.66 -9.42
CA SER A 356 0.81 -7.23 -9.38
C SER A 356 1.55 -6.77 -10.63
N MET A 357 2.51 -7.58 -11.10
CA MET A 357 3.23 -7.35 -12.36
C MET A 357 2.31 -7.43 -13.58
N GLN A 358 1.39 -8.40 -13.61
CA GLN A 358 0.37 -8.49 -14.65
C GLN A 358 -0.46 -7.20 -14.71
N ALA A 359 -0.93 -6.71 -13.56
CA ALA A 359 -1.72 -5.49 -13.49
C ALA A 359 -0.93 -4.26 -13.93
N MET A 360 0.30 -4.10 -13.44
CA MET A 360 1.17 -2.99 -13.84
C MET A 360 1.46 -2.97 -15.35
N ARG A 361 1.66 -4.14 -15.98
CA ARG A 361 1.82 -4.26 -17.44
C ARG A 361 0.56 -3.83 -18.18
N PHE A 362 -0.63 -4.22 -17.71
CA PHE A 362 -1.90 -3.84 -18.33
C PHE A 362 -2.15 -2.34 -18.19
N PHE A 363 -2.01 -1.79 -16.98
CA PHE A 363 -2.17 -0.35 -16.72
C PHE A 363 -1.23 0.49 -17.59
N TYR A 364 0.03 0.06 -17.78
CA TYR A 364 0.98 0.80 -18.61
C TYR A 364 0.74 0.62 -20.10
N ASN A 365 0.64 -0.61 -20.59
CA ASN A 365 0.64 -0.88 -22.03
C ASN A 365 -0.75 -0.68 -22.66
N GLU A 366 -1.82 -1.04 -21.97
CA GLU A 366 -3.18 -1.04 -22.53
C GLU A 366 -3.95 0.25 -22.21
N LEU A 367 -3.76 0.81 -21.01
CA LEU A 367 -4.43 2.05 -20.63
C LEU A 367 -3.61 3.30 -20.99
N GLY A 368 -2.27 3.15 -21.09
CA GLY A 368 -1.38 4.16 -21.63
C GLY A 368 -1.61 5.54 -21.05
N ASP A 369 -1.64 6.55 -21.92
CA ASP A 369 -1.81 7.95 -21.58
C ASP A 369 -3.15 8.27 -20.88
N ARG A 370 -4.17 7.41 -20.93
CA ARG A 370 -5.44 7.64 -20.22
C ARG A 370 -5.27 7.54 -18.71
N LEU A 371 -4.32 6.73 -18.25
CA LEU A 371 -4.04 6.48 -16.83
C LEU A 371 -2.64 6.95 -16.42
N TRP A 372 -1.64 6.80 -17.29
CA TRP A 372 -0.26 7.17 -17.03
C TRP A 372 0.01 8.65 -17.37
N LYS A 373 0.26 9.47 -16.35
CA LYS A 373 0.60 10.90 -16.49
C LYS A 373 1.93 11.22 -15.78
N GLU A 374 2.15 12.48 -15.41
CA GLU A 374 3.44 13.03 -14.94
C GLU A 374 4.05 12.27 -13.74
N TYR A 375 3.21 11.93 -12.75
CA TYR A 375 3.61 11.23 -11.52
C TYR A 375 3.24 9.74 -11.55
N GLY A 376 3.19 9.14 -12.74
CA GLY A 376 2.81 7.74 -12.92
C GLY A 376 1.30 7.57 -13.10
N PHE A 377 0.74 6.48 -12.58
CA PHE A 377 -0.69 6.19 -12.72
C PHE A 377 -1.54 7.14 -11.89
N THR A 378 -2.58 7.74 -12.48
CA THR A 378 -3.58 8.53 -11.76
C THR A 378 -4.44 7.63 -10.86
N ASP A 379 -5.13 8.27 -9.92
CA ASP A 379 -5.67 7.65 -8.71
C ASP A 379 -6.56 6.42 -8.94
N ALA A 380 -7.48 6.53 -9.91
CA ALA A 380 -8.45 5.47 -10.20
C ALA A 380 -9.02 5.61 -11.61
N PHE A 381 -9.69 4.56 -12.07
CA PHE A 381 -10.42 4.56 -13.35
C PHE A 381 -11.56 3.55 -13.34
N SER A 382 -12.50 3.71 -14.27
CA SER A 382 -13.56 2.76 -14.57
C SER A 382 -13.71 2.62 -16.08
N LEU A 383 -13.41 1.44 -16.61
CA LEU A 383 -13.60 1.15 -18.04
C LEU A 383 -15.09 1.11 -18.41
N LYS A 384 -15.95 0.63 -17.51
CA LYS A 384 -17.41 0.63 -17.68
C LYS A 384 -17.97 2.03 -17.82
N LYS A 385 -17.53 2.97 -16.98
CA LYS A 385 -17.98 4.37 -17.00
C LYS A 385 -17.19 5.24 -17.98
N ASN A 386 -16.17 4.69 -18.64
CA ASN A 386 -15.16 5.42 -19.42
C ASN A 386 -14.62 6.65 -18.68
N TRP A 387 -14.22 6.46 -17.42
CA TRP A 387 -13.75 7.51 -16.53
C TRP A 387 -12.35 7.21 -16.02
N PHE A 388 -11.53 8.24 -15.91
CA PHE A 388 -10.17 8.19 -15.37
C PHE A 388 -10.00 9.40 -14.45
N SER A 389 -9.48 9.20 -13.24
CA SER A 389 -9.20 10.32 -12.34
C SER A 389 -8.17 11.25 -12.99
N PRO A 390 -8.39 12.58 -12.96
CA PRO A 390 -7.43 13.55 -13.48
C PRO A 390 -6.35 13.94 -12.46
N GLN A 391 -6.28 13.27 -11.31
CA GLN A 391 -5.41 13.65 -10.19
C GLN A 391 -4.74 12.43 -9.55
N TYR A 392 -3.92 12.74 -8.55
CA TYR A 392 -3.19 11.79 -7.71
C TYR A 392 -3.49 12.13 -6.25
N LEU A 393 -3.54 11.12 -5.39
CA LEU A 393 -3.59 11.28 -3.94
C LEU A 393 -2.29 10.80 -3.29
N ALA A 394 -1.84 11.49 -2.24
CA ALA A 394 -0.62 11.13 -1.52
C ALA A 394 -0.68 9.72 -0.94
N ILE A 395 -1.84 9.36 -0.36
CA ILE A 395 -2.07 8.09 0.31
C ILE A 395 -2.11 6.89 -0.64
N ASP A 396 -2.36 7.13 -1.93
CA ASP A 396 -2.39 6.10 -2.96
C ASP A 396 -1.02 5.97 -3.65
N GLN A 397 -0.34 7.09 -3.92
CA GLN A 397 0.99 7.10 -4.53
C GLN A 397 2.09 6.56 -3.60
N GLY A 398 1.98 6.82 -2.29
CA GLY A 398 3.02 6.52 -1.32
C GLY A 398 3.29 5.02 -1.18
N PRO A 399 2.23 4.22 -0.93
CA PRO A 399 2.33 2.76 -0.87
C PRO A 399 2.89 2.14 -2.15
N ILE A 400 2.61 2.70 -3.33
CA ILE A 400 3.20 2.21 -4.59
C ILE A 400 4.73 2.25 -4.49
N VAL A 401 5.30 3.40 -4.11
CA VAL A 401 6.77 3.54 -3.99
C VAL A 401 7.33 2.59 -2.94
N ILE A 402 6.73 2.57 -1.76
CA ILE A 402 7.29 1.92 -0.57
C ILE A 402 7.13 0.40 -0.63
N MET A 403 5.96 -0.11 -1.01
CA MET A 403 5.71 -1.54 -1.08
C MET A 403 6.43 -2.20 -2.25
N MET A 404 6.57 -1.49 -3.37
CA MET A 404 7.47 -1.91 -4.45
C MET A 404 8.92 -2.01 -3.96
N GLU A 405 9.38 -1.08 -3.12
CA GLU A 405 10.73 -1.17 -2.53
C GLU A 405 10.86 -2.32 -1.54
N ASN A 406 9.85 -2.53 -0.68
CA ASN A 406 9.83 -3.65 0.26
C ASN A 406 9.83 -5.01 -0.46
N TYR A 407 9.17 -5.13 -1.61
CA TYR A 407 9.30 -6.32 -2.47
C TYR A 407 10.73 -6.48 -3.02
N ARG A 408 11.33 -5.40 -3.54
CA ARG A 408 12.67 -5.43 -4.13
C ARG A 408 13.75 -5.82 -3.13
N THR A 409 13.80 -5.12 -1.99
CA THR A 409 14.92 -5.17 -1.03
C THR A 409 14.47 -5.37 0.40
N GLY A 410 13.24 -4.97 0.76
CA GLY A 410 12.79 -4.92 2.15
C GLY A 410 13.26 -3.68 2.91
N LEU A 411 13.73 -2.62 2.22
CA LEU A 411 14.39 -1.46 2.83
C LEU A 411 13.60 -0.84 4.00
N CYS A 412 12.34 -0.45 3.77
CA CYS A 412 11.55 0.25 4.78
C CYS A 412 11.19 -0.67 5.95
N TRP A 413 10.91 -1.94 5.66
CA TRP A 413 10.75 -2.99 6.67
C TRP A 413 11.99 -3.15 7.55
N ASP A 414 13.16 -3.30 6.93
CA ASP A 414 14.41 -3.52 7.65
C ASP A 414 14.77 -2.33 8.53
N LEU A 415 14.55 -1.10 8.04
CA LEU A 415 14.81 0.13 8.80
C LEU A 415 13.89 0.24 10.02
N PHE A 416 12.58 0.09 9.82
CA PHE A 416 11.61 0.24 10.90
C PHE A 416 11.72 -0.88 11.94
N MET A 417 11.84 -2.14 11.49
CA MET A 417 11.92 -3.30 12.39
C MET A 417 13.24 -3.38 13.16
N LYS A 418 14.28 -2.62 12.77
CA LYS A 418 15.53 -2.52 13.54
C LYS A 418 15.39 -1.69 14.82
N LEU A 419 14.39 -0.82 14.92
CA LEU A 419 14.16 0.04 16.08
C LEU A 419 13.94 -0.81 17.36
N PRO A 420 14.76 -0.63 18.41
CA PRO A 420 14.59 -1.37 19.66
C PRO A 420 13.21 -1.16 20.29
N VAL A 421 12.70 0.07 20.26
CA VAL A 421 11.38 0.41 20.82
C VAL A 421 10.23 -0.32 20.12
N VAL A 422 10.32 -0.53 18.81
CA VAL A 422 9.32 -1.29 18.03
C VAL A 422 9.35 -2.76 18.43
N LYS A 423 10.54 -3.37 18.53
CA LYS A 423 10.68 -4.77 18.98
C LYS A 423 10.10 -4.97 20.38
N THR A 424 10.41 -4.07 21.31
CA THR A 424 9.83 -4.10 22.66
C THR A 424 8.31 -3.95 22.63
N ALA A 425 7.76 -3.08 21.79
CA ALA A 425 6.32 -2.91 21.66
C ALA A 425 5.63 -4.17 21.12
N LEU A 426 6.17 -4.78 20.06
CA LEU A 426 5.62 -6.03 19.52
C LEU A 426 5.59 -7.14 20.57
N SER A 427 6.65 -7.26 21.37
CA SER A 427 6.72 -8.24 22.47
C SER A 427 5.68 -7.96 23.56
N LYS A 428 5.56 -6.69 23.99
CA LYS A 428 4.53 -6.25 24.96
C LYS A 428 3.11 -6.53 24.46
N MET A 429 2.88 -6.38 23.16
CA MET A 429 1.59 -6.65 22.50
C MET A 429 1.37 -8.12 22.15
N ARG A 430 2.39 -8.98 22.32
CA ARG A 430 2.42 -10.39 21.90
C ARG A 430 2.17 -10.58 20.41
N LEU A 431 2.74 -9.67 19.62
CA LEU A 431 2.72 -9.67 18.15
C LEU A 431 4.00 -10.26 17.53
N ASP A 432 4.97 -10.67 18.34
CA ASP A 432 6.27 -11.25 17.93
C ASP A 432 6.29 -12.79 18.00
N GLN A 433 5.13 -13.44 18.11
CA GLN A 433 4.99 -14.89 18.28
C GLN A 433 5.07 -15.66 16.96
N VAL A 434 5.99 -15.26 16.09
CA VAL A 434 6.14 -15.85 14.76
C VAL A 434 6.59 -17.30 14.87
N ASN A 435 5.73 -18.20 14.40
CA ASN A 435 6.01 -19.63 14.41
C ASN A 435 5.69 -20.21 13.04
N TYR A 436 6.72 -20.29 12.20
CA TYR A 436 6.61 -20.89 10.88
C TYR A 436 7.01 -22.37 10.92
N PRO A 437 6.29 -23.26 10.24
CA PRO A 437 6.75 -24.63 10.06
C PRO A 437 7.95 -24.67 9.10
N THR A 438 8.81 -25.69 9.25
CA THR A 438 9.84 -25.98 8.25
C THR A 438 9.20 -26.14 6.87
N GLY A 439 9.67 -25.40 5.87
CA GLY A 439 9.09 -25.41 4.52
C GLY A 439 8.93 -24.02 3.89
N PHE A 440 8.02 -23.92 2.93
CA PHE A 440 7.78 -22.72 2.12
C PHE A 440 6.81 -21.75 2.83
N HIS A 441 7.22 -21.27 4.00
CA HIS A 441 6.36 -20.56 4.97
C HIS A 441 5.60 -19.32 4.47
N LEU A 442 6.13 -18.60 3.46
CA LEU A 442 5.49 -17.41 2.89
C LEU A 442 4.62 -17.72 1.66
N ALA A 443 4.68 -18.94 1.13
CA ALA A 443 3.99 -19.32 -0.09
C ALA A 443 2.55 -19.74 0.21
N ILE A 444 1.58 -19.01 -0.36
CA ILE A 444 0.17 -19.40 -0.35
C ILE A 444 -0.23 -19.72 -1.80
N PRO A 445 -0.45 -21.01 -2.14
CA PRO A 445 -0.90 -21.39 -3.47
C PRO A 445 -2.24 -20.76 -3.84
N ASN A 446 -2.43 -20.53 -5.14
CA ASN A 446 -3.72 -20.19 -5.68
C ASN A 446 -4.69 -21.36 -5.47
N VAL A 447 -5.84 -21.08 -4.84
CA VAL A 447 -6.80 -22.13 -4.42
C VAL A 447 -7.48 -22.84 -5.59
N LYS A 448 -7.52 -22.22 -6.78
CA LYS A 448 -8.10 -22.84 -7.98
C LYS A 448 -7.08 -23.70 -8.73
N THR A 449 -5.82 -23.30 -8.79
CA THR A 449 -4.79 -24.02 -9.56
C THR A 449 -3.96 -24.97 -8.71
N GLY A 450 -3.93 -24.78 -7.39
CA GLY A 450 -3.02 -25.47 -6.47
C GLY A 450 -1.55 -25.05 -6.62
N GLN A 451 -1.26 -24.05 -7.47
CA GLN A 451 0.09 -23.60 -7.79
C GLN A 451 0.44 -22.32 -7.04
N TYR A 452 1.69 -22.18 -6.61
CA TYR A 452 2.25 -20.90 -6.20
C TYR A 452 2.92 -20.22 -7.40
N ASP A 453 2.40 -19.07 -7.80
CA ASP A 453 2.90 -18.31 -8.96
C ASP A 453 4.13 -17.47 -8.56
N VAL A 454 5.28 -17.81 -9.13
CA VAL A 454 6.57 -17.17 -8.83
C VAL A 454 6.97 -16.29 -10.00
N LEU A 455 7.04 -14.99 -9.78
CA LEU A 455 7.59 -14.03 -10.74
C LEU A 455 9.11 -14.12 -10.76
N LYS A 456 9.72 -14.18 -11.94
CA LYS A 456 11.16 -13.93 -12.08
C LYS A 456 11.47 -12.49 -11.66
N HIS A 457 12.19 -12.33 -10.55
CA HIS A 457 12.31 -11.02 -9.89
C HIS A 457 12.99 -9.98 -10.82
N PRO A 458 12.35 -8.83 -11.12
CA PRO A 458 12.80 -7.91 -12.17
C PRO A 458 14.26 -7.44 -12.05
N HIS A 459 14.77 -7.25 -10.83
CA HIS A 459 16.15 -6.80 -10.61
C HIS A 459 17.17 -7.91 -10.33
N LEU A 460 16.73 -9.11 -9.94
CA LEU A 460 17.64 -10.23 -9.64
C LEU A 460 17.82 -11.13 -10.87
N ASP A 461 16.87 -11.08 -11.82
CA ASP A 461 16.76 -12.00 -12.94
C ASP A 461 16.81 -13.48 -12.48
N GLN A 462 16.19 -13.75 -11.34
CA GLN A 462 16.09 -15.05 -10.69
C GLN A 462 14.75 -15.18 -9.96
N TYR A 463 14.28 -16.41 -9.77
CA TYR A 463 13.11 -16.72 -8.96
C TYR A 463 13.49 -16.75 -7.47
N PRO A 464 12.93 -15.87 -6.64
CA PRO A 464 13.10 -15.94 -5.20
C PRO A 464 12.18 -17.00 -4.61
N ILE A 465 12.68 -17.74 -3.62
CA ILE A 465 11.87 -18.61 -2.77
C ILE A 465 12.29 -18.45 -1.31
N HIS A 466 11.29 -18.40 -0.43
CA HIS A 466 11.49 -18.27 1.00
C HIS A 466 11.24 -19.61 1.67
N VAL A 467 12.25 -20.10 2.39
CA VAL A 467 12.14 -21.31 3.20
C VAL A 467 12.37 -20.97 4.66
N TYR A 468 11.69 -21.69 5.56
CA TYR A 468 11.93 -21.62 6.99
C TYR A 468 12.47 -22.96 7.45
N LEU A 469 13.40 -22.95 8.39
CA LEU A 469 13.98 -24.15 9.00
C LEU A 469 13.82 -24.04 10.52
N ASN A 470 13.13 -24.99 11.15
CA ASN A 470 13.03 -25.03 12.62
C ASN A 470 14.37 -25.35 13.30
N GLN A 471 15.24 -26.07 12.59
CA GLN A 471 16.54 -26.49 13.10
C GLN A 471 17.62 -26.22 12.05
N ALA A 472 18.81 -25.83 12.52
CA ALA A 472 19.97 -25.71 11.65
C ALA A 472 20.42 -27.10 11.17
N GLY A 473 20.90 -27.19 9.94
CA GLY A 473 21.46 -28.44 9.41
C GLY A 473 21.48 -28.53 7.89
N PRO A 474 21.85 -29.71 7.34
CA PRO A 474 22.00 -29.90 5.91
C PRO A 474 20.64 -29.82 5.20
N VAL A 475 20.59 -29.04 4.12
CA VAL A 475 19.40 -28.84 3.29
C VAL A 475 19.67 -29.25 1.85
N ASN A 476 18.69 -29.91 1.24
CA ASN A 476 18.60 -30.06 -0.22
C ASN A 476 17.33 -29.39 -0.72
N LEU A 477 17.45 -28.55 -1.74
CA LEU A 477 16.30 -27.93 -2.41
C LEU A 477 16.39 -28.29 -3.89
N ASP A 478 15.43 -29.08 -4.37
CA ASP A 478 15.34 -29.51 -5.76
C ASP A 478 14.15 -28.83 -6.44
N LEU A 479 14.32 -28.48 -7.72
CA LEU A 479 13.24 -28.17 -8.64
C LEU A 479 12.97 -29.42 -9.49
N LEU A 480 11.75 -29.94 -9.44
CA LEU A 480 11.33 -31.15 -10.14
C LEU A 480 10.40 -30.80 -11.30
N LYS A 481 10.55 -31.49 -12.42
CA LYS A 481 9.58 -31.46 -13.53
C LYS A 481 8.28 -32.18 -13.14
N PRO A 482 7.19 -32.00 -13.90
CA PRO A 482 5.93 -32.71 -13.65
C PRO A 482 6.06 -34.25 -13.64
N ASP A 483 7.04 -34.81 -14.35
CA ASP A 483 7.35 -36.25 -14.36
C ASP A 483 8.16 -36.74 -13.14
N GLY A 484 8.47 -35.84 -12.19
CA GLY A 484 9.24 -36.13 -10.97
C GLY A 484 10.76 -36.10 -11.14
N THR A 485 11.28 -35.92 -12.37
CA THR A 485 12.73 -35.81 -12.61
C THR A 485 13.28 -34.47 -12.11
N VAL A 486 14.53 -34.47 -11.64
CA VAL A 486 15.17 -33.25 -11.14
C VAL A 486 15.53 -32.34 -12.31
N ALA A 487 14.85 -31.20 -12.44
CA ALA A 487 15.19 -30.15 -13.38
C ALA A 487 16.45 -29.39 -12.93
N LYS A 488 16.55 -29.10 -11.63
CA LYS A 488 17.68 -28.36 -11.05
C LYS A 488 17.86 -28.70 -9.58
N ARG A 489 19.11 -28.83 -9.12
CA ARG A 489 19.45 -28.83 -7.69
C ARG A 489 19.81 -27.39 -7.30
N ILE A 490 18.95 -26.74 -6.53
CA ILE A 490 19.11 -25.36 -6.09
C ILE A 490 20.07 -25.28 -4.89
N VAL A 491 19.91 -26.20 -3.94
CA VAL A 491 20.81 -26.39 -2.78
C VAL A 491 21.12 -27.88 -2.66
N SER A 492 22.38 -28.24 -2.44
CA SER A 492 22.81 -29.64 -2.31
C SER A 492 23.69 -29.83 -1.08
N GLY A 493 23.14 -30.43 -0.02
CA GLY A 493 23.85 -30.81 1.21
C GLY A 493 24.43 -29.64 2.01
N LYS A 494 24.00 -28.40 1.76
CA LYS A 494 24.54 -27.22 2.43
C LYS A 494 23.93 -27.10 3.84
N SER A 495 24.78 -26.97 4.86
CA SER A 495 24.30 -26.64 6.20
C SER A 495 23.81 -25.19 6.26
N MET A 496 22.58 -25.00 6.73
CA MET A 496 21.93 -23.68 6.86
C MET A 496 21.49 -23.45 8.31
N PRO A 497 21.48 -22.21 8.80
CA PRO A 497 20.99 -21.90 10.14
C PRO A 497 19.47 -22.06 10.23
N ALA A 498 18.95 -22.23 11.44
CA ALA A 498 17.52 -22.15 11.70
C ALA A 498 16.98 -20.74 11.37
N GLY A 499 15.67 -20.67 11.11
CA GLY A 499 14.96 -19.44 10.76
C GLY A 499 14.70 -19.28 9.27
N ALA A 500 14.27 -18.08 8.89
CA ALA A 500 13.92 -17.75 7.52
C ALA A 500 15.16 -17.59 6.63
N GLN A 501 15.10 -18.17 5.43
CA GLN A 501 16.15 -18.12 4.42
C GLN A 501 15.54 -17.70 3.08
N ARG A 502 16.14 -16.72 2.42
CA ARG A 502 15.81 -16.35 1.04
C ARG A 502 16.82 -17.02 0.11
N LEU A 503 16.31 -17.85 -0.79
CA LEU A 503 17.10 -18.51 -1.82
C LEU A 503 16.65 -17.99 -3.19
N THR A 504 17.55 -18.03 -4.16
CA THR A 504 17.25 -17.65 -5.54
C THR A 504 17.76 -18.71 -6.50
N PHE A 505 17.08 -18.85 -7.64
CA PHE A 505 17.49 -19.78 -8.69
C PHE A 505 16.99 -19.30 -10.04
N ASP A 506 17.61 -19.79 -11.11
CA ASP A 506 17.14 -19.58 -12.47
C ASP A 506 16.66 -20.90 -13.09
N ALA A 507 15.61 -20.84 -13.90
CA ALA A 507 15.01 -21.96 -14.63
C ALA A 507 14.14 -21.41 -15.77
N PRO A 508 13.84 -22.21 -16.82
CA PRO A 508 12.81 -21.85 -17.78
C PRO A 508 11.45 -21.65 -17.09
N ALA A 509 10.62 -20.75 -17.64
CA ALA A 509 9.23 -20.61 -17.22
C ALA A 509 8.46 -21.92 -17.44
N GLY A 510 7.50 -22.21 -16.57
CA GLY A 510 6.73 -23.46 -16.63
C GLY A 510 6.27 -23.96 -15.26
N GLN A 511 5.60 -25.12 -15.26
CA GLN A 511 5.12 -25.78 -14.05
C GLN A 511 6.16 -26.75 -13.49
N TYR A 512 6.39 -26.67 -12.19
CA TYR A 512 7.36 -27.47 -11.47
C TYR A 512 6.86 -27.82 -10.07
N GLN A 513 7.60 -28.69 -9.38
CA GLN A 513 7.47 -28.91 -7.95
C GLN A 513 8.80 -28.61 -7.25
N LEU A 514 8.80 -27.70 -6.30
CA LEU A 514 9.92 -27.53 -5.39
C LEU A 514 9.85 -28.60 -4.29
N ARG A 515 11.00 -29.19 -3.97
CA ARG A 515 11.14 -30.16 -2.88
C ARG A 515 12.26 -29.73 -1.95
N LEU A 516 11.92 -29.37 -0.72
CA LEU A 516 12.85 -29.05 0.34
C LEU A 516 13.01 -30.27 1.25
N LYS A 517 14.22 -30.82 1.33
CA LYS A 517 14.62 -31.81 2.33
C LYS A 517 15.46 -31.11 3.40
N ALA A 518 14.87 -30.90 4.57
CA ALA A 518 15.51 -30.36 5.76
C ALA A 518 15.77 -31.48 6.79
N PRO A 519 16.53 -31.23 7.87
CA PRO A 519 16.87 -32.25 8.86
C PRO A 519 15.66 -32.90 9.54
N ASP A 520 14.61 -32.12 9.79
CA ASP A 520 13.40 -32.51 10.51
C ASP A 520 12.25 -32.95 9.59
N GLN A 521 12.20 -32.43 8.36
CA GLN A 521 11.07 -32.67 7.46
C GLN A 521 11.43 -32.54 5.97
N THR A 522 10.69 -33.26 5.12
CA THR A 522 10.63 -32.98 3.68
C THR A 522 9.29 -32.33 3.32
N THR A 523 9.33 -31.19 2.63
CA THR A 523 8.15 -30.46 2.14
C THR A 523 8.20 -30.27 0.64
N THR A 524 7.03 -30.14 0.02
CA THR A 524 6.91 -29.85 -1.42
C THR A 524 5.97 -28.67 -1.65
N LEU A 525 6.19 -27.96 -2.76
CA LEU A 525 5.36 -26.87 -3.21
C LEU A 525 5.23 -26.94 -4.73
N ALA A 526 4.01 -27.05 -5.23
CA ALA A 526 3.74 -26.90 -6.66
C ALA A 526 3.88 -25.42 -7.03
N VAL A 527 4.68 -25.13 -8.07
CA VAL A 527 4.95 -23.76 -8.51
C VAL A 527 4.75 -23.61 -10.01
N THR A 528 4.30 -22.42 -10.41
CA THR A 528 4.40 -21.96 -11.80
C THR A 528 5.40 -20.81 -11.84
N LEU A 529 6.46 -20.99 -12.63
CA LEU A 529 7.51 -19.99 -12.85
C LEU A 529 7.14 -19.13 -14.06
N HIS A 530 7.09 -17.81 -13.89
CA HIS A 530 6.65 -16.83 -14.90
C HIS A 530 7.74 -15.89 -15.38
#